data_AF-A0A268BPJ0-F1
#
_entry.id   AF-A0A268BPJ0-F1
#
_cell.length_a   1.000
_cell.length_b   1.000
_cell.length_c   1.000
_cell.angle_alpha   90.00
_cell.angle_beta   90.00
_cell.angle_gamma   90.00
#
_symmetry.space_group_name_H-M   'P 1'
#
loop_
_entity.id
_entity.type
_entity.pdbx_description
1 polymer ?
#
loop_
_entity_poly.entity_id
_entity_poly.type
_entity_poly.pdbx_seq_one_letter_code
_entity_poly.pdbx_strand_id
1 'polypeptide(L)' 'MSAQAAESLTPEQIKAGKDRQTFLVEELNRFRITRQGDRLVKDMSLPELEHLYIRERIFQAKMYARRIREEELLGY' A
#
# COMPACT_ATOMS: atom_id res chain seq x y z
N MET A 1 1.05 41.50 1.55
CA MET A 1 1.89 40.33 1.19
C MET A 1 2.21 39.58 2.47
N SER A 2 1.40 38.59 2.86
CA SER A 2 1.76 37.67 3.96
C SER A 2 1.71 36.26 3.39
N ALA A 3 2.85 35.80 2.86
CA ALA A 3 3.05 34.40 2.52
C ALA A 3 2.97 33.61 3.82
N GLN A 4 1.82 32.99 4.03
CA GLN A 4 1.57 32.02 5.08
C GLN A 4 2.63 30.94 4.94
N ALA A 5 3.53 30.87 5.92
CA ALA A 5 4.58 29.87 5.97
C ALA A 5 3.91 28.50 5.88
N ALA A 6 4.09 27.81 4.75
CA ALA A 6 3.89 26.38 4.71
C ALA A 6 4.83 25.81 5.78
N GLU A 7 4.26 25.30 6.88
CA GLU A 7 5.03 24.63 7.92
C GLU A 7 5.87 23.55 7.23
N SER A 8 7.17 23.79 7.17
CA SER A 8 8.10 22.88 6.52
C SER A 8 8.21 21.63 7.37
N LEU A 9 8.07 20.46 6.75
CA LEU A 9 8.18 19.18 7.45
C LEU A 9 9.54 19.09 8.17
N THR A 10 9.53 18.54 9.39
CA THR A 10 10.78 18.27 10.09
C THR A 10 11.56 17.14 9.40
N PRO A 11 12.90 17.06 9.56
CA PRO A 11 13.69 15.95 9.02
C PRO A 11 13.17 14.57 9.43
N GLU A 12 12.65 14.44 10.65
CA GLU A 12 12.06 13.21 11.18
C GLU A 12 10.78 12.84 10.43
N GLN A 13 9.91 13.82 10.12
CA GLN A 13 8.69 13.59 9.35
C GLN A 13 9.01 13.17 7.91
N ILE A 14 10.03 13.80 7.29
CA ILE A 14 10.51 13.41 5.96
C ILE A 14 11.05 11.98 5.97
N LYS A 15 11.84 11.63 6.99
CA LYS A 15 12.37 10.27 7.15
C LYS A 15 11.24 9.26 7.33
N ALA A 16 10.29 9.53 8.22
CA ALA A 16 9.14 8.67 8.46
C ALA A 16 8.32 8.45 7.18
N GLY A 17 8.13 9.49 6.36
CA GLY A 17 7.47 9.37 5.05
C GLY A 17 8.21 8.44 4.08
N LYS A 18 9.54 8.54 4.00
CA LYS A 18 10.38 7.67 3.15
C LYS A 18 10.40 6.22 3.64
N ASP A 19 10.52 6.02 4.95
CA ASP A 19 10.50 4.68 5.57
C ASP A 19 9.14 4.02 5.32
N ARG A 20 8.05 4.79 5.47
CA ARG A 20 6.70 4.33 5.16
C ARG A 20 6.52 3.98 3.68
N GLN A 21 7.01 4.82 2.78
CA GLN A 21 6.95 4.57 1.34
C GLN A 21 7.68 3.28 0.97
N THR A 22 8.89 3.08 1.51
CA THR A 22 9.69 1.87 1.30
C THR A 22 8.94 0.62 1.77
N PHE A 23 8.42 0.66 3.00
CA PHE A 23 7.62 -0.44 3.57
C PHE A 23 6.43 -0.82 2.68
N LEU A 24 5.66 0.16 2.20
CA LEU A 24 4.47 -0.10 1.39
C LEU A 24 4.82 -0.72 0.03
N VAL A 25 5.90 -0.25 -0.61
CA VAL A 25 6.39 -0.83 -1.87
C VAL A 25 6.80 -2.29 -1.66
N GLU A 26 7.52 -2.60 -0.59
CA GLU A 26 7.92 -3.97 -0.27
C GLU A 26 6.72 -4.89 -0.02
N GLU A 27 5.75 -4.44 0.77
CA GLU A 27 4.54 -5.22 1.05
C GLU A 27 3.70 -5.48 -0.21
N LEU A 28 3.53 -4.47 -1.07
CA LEU A 28 2.84 -4.64 -2.35
C LEU A 28 3.59 -5.61 -3.27
N ASN A 29 4.92 -5.54 -3.29
CA ASN A 29 5.75 -6.51 -4.03
C ASN A 29 5.58 -7.94 -3.50
N ARG A 30 5.42 -8.15 -2.18
CA ARG A 30 5.10 -9.47 -1.60
C ARG A 30 3.75 -10.01 -2.08
N PHE A 31 2.78 -9.13 -2.33
CA PHE A 31 1.52 -9.49 -2.99
C PHE A 31 1.62 -9.63 -4.51
N ARG A 32 2.84 -9.54 -5.07
CA ARG A 32 3.15 -9.53 -6.51
C ARG A 32 2.54 -8.35 -7.26
N ILE A 33 2.32 -7.24 -6.57
CA ILE A 33 1.77 -6.00 -7.13
C ILE A 33 2.92 -5.03 -7.35
N THR A 34 3.42 -5.02 -8.57
CA THR A 34 4.59 -4.23 -8.97
C THR A 34 4.23 -3.07 -9.89
N ARG A 35 3.01 -3.07 -10.46
CA ARG A 35 2.46 -2.02 -11.34
C ARG A 35 0.99 -1.75 -11.04
N GLN A 36 0.58 -0.50 -11.24
CA GLN A 36 -0.82 -0.09 -11.30
C GLN A 36 -1.06 0.63 -12.64
N GLY A 37 -1.77 -0.04 -13.55
CA GLY A 37 -1.86 0.39 -14.94
C GLY A 37 -0.47 0.49 -15.56
N ASP A 38 -0.12 1.66 -16.11
CA ASP A 38 1.17 1.88 -16.74
C ASP A 38 2.29 2.30 -15.78
N ARG A 39 1.96 2.64 -14.52
CA ARG A 39 2.93 3.12 -13.54
C ARG A 39 3.50 1.97 -12.69
N LEU A 40 4.80 2.04 -12.39
CA LEU A 40 5.42 1.14 -11.42
C LEU A 40 5.03 1.59 -10.00
N VAL A 41 4.81 0.63 -9.10
CA VAL A 41 4.43 0.90 -7.71
C VAL A 41 5.48 1.76 -7.00
N LYS A 42 6.77 1.53 -7.28
CA LYS A 42 7.87 2.34 -6.72
C LYS A 42 7.82 3.83 -7.11
N ASP A 43 7.12 4.17 -8.19
CA ASP A 43 6.99 5.54 -8.70
C ASP A 43 5.67 6.21 -8.24
N MET A 44 4.93 5.56 -7.33
CA MET A 44 3.71 6.08 -6.74
C MET A 44 3.99 6.94 -5.51
N SER A 45 3.16 7.95 -5.31
CA SER A 45 3.20 8.78 -4.11
C SER A 45 2.72 8.00 -2.88
N LEU A 46 3.09 8.47 -1.68
CA LEU A 46 2.72 7.81 -0.43
C LEU A 46 1.19 7.61 -0.28
N PRO A 47 0.31 8.60 -0.54
CA PRO A 47 -1.14 8.38 -0.45
C PRO A 47 -1.67 7.34 -1.44
N GLU A 48 -1.13 7.31 -2.66
CA GLU A 48 -1.49 6.31 -3.67
C GLU A 48 -1.10 4.89 -3.22
N LEU A 49 0.09 4.75 -2.62
CA LEU A 49 0.58 3.48 -2.07
C LEU A 49 -0.27 2.99 -0.90
N GLU A 50 -0.66 3.88 0.00
CA GLU A 50 -1.52 3.52 1.15
C GLU A 50 -2.90 3.03 0.68
N HIS A 51 -3.50 3.74 -0.28
CA HIS A 51 -4.78 3.33 -0.84
C HIS A 51 -4.68 1.97 -1.53
N LEU A 52 -3.66 1.77 -2.35
CA LEU A 52 -3.41 0.49 -3.03
C LEU A 52 -3.21 -0.63 -2.01
N TYR A 53 -2.36 -0.42 -1.00
CA TYR A 53 -2.11 -1.41 0.06
C TYR A 53 -3.39 -1.86 0.78
N ILE A 54 -4.25 -0.91 1.18
CA ILE A 54 -5.53 -1.23 1.85
C ILE A 54 -6.43 -2.06 0.94
N ARG A 55 -6.60 -1.64 -0.32
CA ARG A 55 -7.43 -2.34 -1.30
C ARG A 55 -6.97 -3.79 -1.47
N GLU A 56 -5.67 -3.99 -1.64
CA GLU A 56 -5.09 -5.30 -1.94
C GLU A 56 -5.12 -6.22 -0.71
N ARG A 57 -4.92 -5.67 0.49
CA ARG A 57 -5.16 -6.41 1.75
C ARG A 57 -6.59 -6.91 1.87
N ILE A 58 -7.58 -6.07 1.54
CA ILE A 58 -9.00 -6.47 1.56
C ILE A 58 -9.27 -7.57 0.53
N PHE A 59 -8.71 -7.45 -0.68
CA PHE A 59 -8.85 -8.47 -1.72
C PHE A 59 -8.26 -9.81 -1.28
N GLN A 60 -7.03 -9.82 -0.76
CA GLN A 60 -6.37 -11.03 -0.26
C GLN A 60 -7.17 -11.70 0.87
N ALA A 61 -7.68 -10.91 1.83
CA ALA A 61 -8.52 -11.43 2.90
C ALA A 61 -9.80 -12.10 2.37
N LYS A 62 -10.45 -11.49 1.36
CA LYS A 62 -11.63 -12.09 0.71
C LYS A 62 -11.29 -13.38 -0.03
N MET A 63 -10.16 -13.44 -0.72
CA MET A 63 -9.70 -14.65 -1.41
C MET A 63 -9.39 -15.77 -0.43
N TYR A 64 -8.72 -15.47 0.68
CA TYR A 64 -8.45 -16.44 1.73
C TYR A 64 -9.74 -16.99 2.37
N ALA A 65 -10.68 -16.10 2.73
CA ALA A 65 -11.98 -16.51 3.30
C ALA A 65 -12.84 -17.30 2.29
N ARG A 66 -12.71 -17.03 0.99
CA ARG A 66 -13.35 -17.84 -0.06
C ARG A 66 -12.72 -19.23 -0.14
N ARG A 67 -11.39 -19.31 -0.13
CA ARG A 67 -10.65 -20.57 -0.20
C ARG A 67 -10.98 -21.50 0.98
N ILE A 68 -11.02 -20.97 2.21
CA ILE A 68 -11.42 -21.75 3.39
C ILE A 68 -12.80 -22.37 3.18
N ARG A 69 -13.78 -21.56 2.74
CA ARG A 69 -15.14 -22.07 2.49
C ARG A 69 -15.17 -23.13 1.39
N GLU A 70 -14.36 -22.98 0.34
CA GLU A 70 -14.24 -23.99 -0.72
C GLU A 70 -13.59 -25.28 -0.19
N GLU A 71 -12.57 -25.20 0.67
CA GLU A 71 -11.94 -26.36 1.33
C GLU A 71 -12.94 -27.07 2.27
N GLU A 72 -13.70 -26.33 3.09
CA GLU A 72 -14.76 -26.86 3.95
C GLU A 72 -15.88 -27.55 3.14
N LEU A 73 -16.30 -26.96 2.00
CA LEU A 73 -17.32 -27.54 1.12
C LEU A 73 -16.84 -28.81 0.40
N LEU A 74 -15.54 -28.90 0.11
CA LEU A 74 -14.93 -30.06 -0.53
C LEU A 74 -14.57 -31.18 0.46
N GLY A 75 -14.80 -30.97 1.77
CA GLY A 75 -14.63 -31.98 2.81
C GLY A 75 -13.18 -32.31 3.17
N TYR A 76 -12.27 -31.34 2.96
CA TYR A 76 -10.88 -31.43 3.42
C TYR A 76 -10.70 -30.90 4.84
#